data_AF-A0A7K0LWT9-F1
#
_entry.id   AF-A0A7K0LWT9-F1
#
_cell.length_a   1.000
_cell.length_b   1.000
_cell.length_c   1.000
_cell.angle_alpha   90.00
_cell.angle_beta   90.00
_cell.angle_gamma   90.00
#
_symmetry.space_group_name_H-M   'P 1'
#
loop_
_entity.id
_entity.type
_entity.pdbx_description
1 polymer ?
#
loop_
_entity_poly.entity_id
_entity_poly.type
_entity_poly.pdbx_seq_one_letter_code
_entity_poly.pdbx_strand_id
1 'polypeptide(L)'
;MAFAAPQPRVIADVVPVAWVRNVVLVVGGAAFVAASAQFAFYLPWNPVVPLTLQTFAVVLSAGVLGQWRGTAAMLLYAVVGSLGAPIFRLGDSGFGGATYGYIVSFIVA
;
A
#
# COMPACT_ATOMS: atom_id res chain seq x y z
N MET A 1 -34.49 18.68 -16.95
CA MET A 1 -33.03 18.43 -17.04
C MET A 1 -32.60 17.82 -15.71
N ALA A 2 -32.48 16.49 -15.65
CA ALA A 2 -32.09 15.81 -14.41
C ALA A 2 -30.56 15.89 -14.30
N PHE A 3 -30.07 16.59 -13.27
CA PHE A 3 -28.65 16.53 -12.92
C PHE A 3 -28.39 15.13 -12.38
N ALA A 4 -27.77 14.28 -13.20
CA ALA A 4 -27.23 13.02 -12.73
C ALA A 4 -26.17 13.34 -11.67
N ALA A 5 -26.41 12.94 -10.42
CA ALA A 5 -25.39 13.03 -9.39
C ALA A 5 -24.15 12.26 -9.88
N PRO A 6 -22.92 12.78 -9.69
CA PRO A 6 -21.71 12.09 -10.09
C PRO A 6 -21.70 10.68 -9.48
N GLN A 7 -21.64 9.64 -10.33
CA GLN A 7 -21.55 8.28 -9.83
C GLN A 7 -20.23 8.10 -9.05
N PRO A 8 -20.27 7.42 -7.89
CA PRO A 8 -19.06 7.10 -7.13
C PRO A 8 -18.13 6.25 -8.01
N ARG A 9 -16.91 6.74 -8.25
CA ARG A 9 -15.95 6.09 -9.16
C ARG A 9 -15.25 4.90 -8.49
N VAL A 10 -15.25 4.85 -7.17
CA VAL A 10 -14.67 3.79 -6.34
C VAL A 10 -15.50 3.60 -5.07
N ILE A 11 -15.46 2.39 -4.48
CA ILE A 11 -16.20 2.02 -3.25
C ILE A 11 -15.96 3.04 -2.12
N ALA A 12 -14.75 3.59 -2.09
CA ALA A 12 -14.34 4.59 -1.11
C ALA A 12 -15.06 5.94 -1.23
N ASP A 13 -15.77 6.23 -2.34
CA ASP A 13 -16.46 7.49 -2.55
C ASP A 13 -17.83 7.58 -1.85
N VAL A 14 -18.32 6.48 -1.26
CA VAL A 14 -19.64 6.39 -0.60
C VAL A 14 -19.70 7.15 0.74
N VAL A 15 -18.56 7.56 1.33
CA VAL A 15 -18.51 8.23 2.65
C VAL A 15 -18.41 9.76 2.51
N PRO A 16 -19.26 10.61 3.10
CA PRO A 16 -19.39 12.03 2.73
C PRO A 16 -18.46 13.05 3.45
N VAL A 17 -17.17 12.75 3.69
CA VAL A 17 -16.23 13.69 4.37
C VAL A 17 -14.89 13.80 3.63
N ALA A 18 -14.79 14.71 2.65
CA ALA A 18 -13.81 14.62 1.55
C ALA A 18 -12.31 14.50 1.95
N TRP A 19 -11.80 15.31 2.88
CA TRP A 19 -10.36 15.33 3.21
C TRP A 19 -9.97 14.28 4.25
N VAL A 20 -10.72 14.18 5.35
CA VAL A 20 -10.50 13.18 6.41
C VAL A 20 -10.60 11.77 5.80
N ARG A 21 -11.57 11.54 4.91
CA ARG A 21 -11.70 10.28 4.17
C ARG A 21 -10.43 9.95 3.38
N ASN A 22 -9.90 10.90 2.61
CA ASN A 22 -8.69 10.65 1.83
C ASN A 22 -7.51 10.28 2.72
N VAL A 23 -7.32 11.00 3.84
CA VAL A 23 -6.25 10.69 4.80
C VAL A 23 -6.44 9.29 5.39
N VAL A 24 -7.64 8.97 5.88
CA VAL A 24 -7.94 7.65 6.46
C VAL A 24 -7.74 6.52 5.45
N LEU A 25 -8.14 6.73 4.20
CA LEU A 25 -7.96 5.74 3.13
C LEU A 25 -6.49 5.52 2.78
N VAL A 26 -5.71 6.59 2.70
CA VAL A 26 -4.27 6.54 2.40
C VAL A 26 -3.51 5.85 3.53
N VAL A 27 -3.76 6.27 4.78
CA VAL A 27 -3.15 5.66 5.97
C VAL A 27 -3.59 4.21 6.12
N GLY A 28 -4.88 3.93 5.90
CA GLY A 28 -5.44 2.57 5.93
C GLY A 28 -4.83 1.66 4.87
N GLY A 29 -4.65 2.15 3.64
CA GLY A 29 -3.96 1.41 2.57
C GLY A 29 -2.50 1.11 2.92
N ALA A 30 -1.77 2.09 3.43
CA ALA A 30 -0.38 1.90 3.87
C ALA A 30 -0.28 0.90 5.04
N ALA A 31 -1.18 1.00 6.02
CA ALA A 31 -1.25 0.08 7.16
C ALA A 31 -1.63 -1.34 6.74
N PHE A 32 -2.56 -1.48 5.79
CA PHE A 32 -2.93 -2.77 5.22
C PHE A 32 -1.75 -3.45 4.53
N VAL A 33 -1.01 -2.72 3.69
CA VAL A 33 0.22 -3.23 3.06
C VAL A 33 1.27 -3.62 4.11
N ALA A 34 1.46 -2.79 5.14
CA ALA A 34 2.39 -3.08 6.23
C ALA A 34 2.04 -4.35 6.99
N ALA A 35 0.76 -4.56 7.29
CA ALA A 35 0.27 -5.77 7.94
C ALA A 35 0.44 -7.00 7.03
N SER A 36 0.10 -6.88 5.75
CA SER A 36 0.29 -7.95 4.77
C SER A 36 1.77 -8.30 4.54
N ALA A 37 2.68 -7.34 4.65
CA ALA A 37 4.12 -7.56 4.49
C ALA A 37 4.71 -8.51 5.55
N GLN A 38 4.06 -8.64 6.72
CA GLN A 38 4.53 -9.53 7.79
C GLN A 38 4.26 -11.01 7.49
N PHE A 39 3.29 -11.32 6.64
CA PHE A 39 3.02 -12.68 6.20
C PHE A 39 4.04 -13.08 5.15
N ALA A 40 5.13 -13.68 5.62
CA ALA A 40 6.30 -14.02 4.84
C ALA A 40 6.71 -15.48 5.07
N PHE A 41 7.04 -16.20 4.01
CA PHE A 41 7.58 -17.56 4.08
C PHE A 41 8.70 -17.78 3.08
N TYR A 42 9.66 -18.61 3.44
CA TYR A 42 10.80 -18.93 2.61
C TYR A 42 10.51 -20.15 1.74
N LEU A 43 10.92 -20.08 0.48
CA LEU A 43 10.82 -21.19 -0.45
C LEU A 43 12.09 -22.05 -0.33
N PRO A 44 11.99 -23.40 -0.39
CA PRO A 44 13.14 -24.30 -0.27
C PRO A 44 14.28 -24.02 -1.26
N TRP A 45 13.97 -23.49 -2.45
CA TRP A 45 14.94 -23.18 -3.51
C TRP A 45 15.41 -21.72 -3.53
N ASN A 46 14.83 -20.83 -2.73
CA ASN A 46 15.27 -19.43 -2.62
C ASN A 46 15.17 -18.95 -1.15
N PRO A 47 16.24 -19.15 -0.37
CA PRO A 47 16.27 -18.74 1.04
C PRO A 47 16.58 -17.24 1.22
N VAL A 48 16.94 -16.52 0.17
CA VAL A 48 17.45 -15.14 0.28
C VAL A 48 16.31 -14.12 0.36
N VAL A 49 15.24 -14.33 -0.41
CA VAL A 49 14.11 -13.40 -0.48
C VAL A 49 12.82 -14.16 -0.13
N PRO A 50 12.16 -13.83 0.99
CA PRO A 50 10.92 -14.48 1.36
C PRO A 50 9.79 -14.05 0.43
N LEU A 51 8.87 -14.97 0.16
CA LEU A 51 7.62 -14.65 -0.52
C LEU A 51 6.67 -14.01 0.51
N THR A 52 6.09 -12.87 0.15
CA THR A 52 5.21 -12.09 1.05
C THR A 52 3.86 -11.80 0.41
N LEU A 53 2.85 -11.50 1.23
CA LEU A 53 1.55 -10.99 0.75
C LEU A 53 1.58 -9.48 0.42
N GLN A 54 2.75 -8.86 0.46
CA GLN A 54 2.90 -7.42 0.26
C GLN A 54 2.48 -6.99 -1.15
N THR A 55 2.90 -7.70 -2.19
CA THR A 55 2.56 -7.40 -3.60
C THR A 55 1.06 -7.51 -3.86
N PHE A 56 0.41 -8.53 -3.31
CA PHE A 56 -1.05 -8.68 -3.34
C PHE A 56 -1.73 -7.47 -2.72
N ALA A 57 -1.28 -7.05 -1.54
CA ALA A 57 -1.88 -5.91 -0.84
C ALA A 57 -1.70 -4.59 -1.59
N VAL A 58 -0.56 -4.41 -2.27
CA VAL A 58 -0.28 -3.23 -3.11
C VAL A 58 -1.27 -3.15 -4.26
N VAL A 59 -1.40 -4.21 -5.06
CA VAL A 59 -2.30 -4.24 -6.23
C VAL A 59 -3.76 -4.11 -5.81
N LEU A 60 -4.15 -4.78 -4.72
CA LEU A 60 -5.50 -4.65 -4.16
C LEU A 60 -5.78 -3.21 -3.72
N SER A 61 -4.83 -2.57 -3.04
CA SER A 61 -4.97 -1.18 -2.59
C SER A 61 -5.05 -0.21 -3.76
N ALA A 62 -4.25 -0.40 -4.81
CA ALA A 62 -4.30 0.40 -6.03
C ALA A 62 -5.68 0.28 -6.73
N GLY A 63 -6.22 -0.95 -6.83
CA GLY A 63 -7.54 -1.19 -7.42
C GLY A 63 -8.70 -0.64 -6.59
N VAL A 64 -8.64 -0.75 -5.26
CA VAL A 64 -9.73 -0.32 -4.35
C VAL A 64 -9.72 1.19 -4.09
N LEU A 65 -8.55 1.78 -3.93
CA LEU A 65 -8.40 3.21 -3.59
C LEU A 65 -8.37 4.10 -4.84
N GLY A 66 -8.06 3.53 -6.01
CA GLY A 66 -7.84 4.24 -7.26
C GLY A 66 -6.45 4.89 -7.31
N GLN A 67 -6.06 5.36 -8.50
CA GLN A 67 -4.69 5.78 -8.82
C GLN A 67 -4.08 6.74 -7.78
N TRP A 68 -4.73 7.88 -7.51
CA TRP A 68 -4.15 8.91 -6.66
C TRP A 68 -4.00 8.51 -5.20
N ARG A 69 -5.01 7.83 -4.63
CA ARG A 69 -4.99 7.41 -3.22
C ARG A 69 -4.10 6.18 -3.04
N GLY A 70 -4.07 5.27 -4.02
CA GLY A 70 -3.16 4.13 -4.06
C GLY A 70 -1.69 4.59 -4.08
N THR A 71 -1.32 5.45 -5.03
CA THR A 71 0.05 6.00 -5.10
C THR A 71 0.43 6.75 -3.83
N ALA A 72 -0.48 7.55 -3.26
CA ALA A 72 -0.24 8.24 -1.99
C ALA A 72 -0.03 7.26 -0.81
N ALA A 73 -0.77 6.14 -0.77
CA ALA A 73 -0.60 5.10 0.24
C ALA A 73 0.76 4.41 0.11
N MET A 74 1.20 4.11 -1.11
CA MET A 74 2.50 3.48 -1.36
C MET A 74 3.67 4.43 -1.07
N LEU A 75 3.51 5.72 -1.36
CA LEU A 75 4.48 6.75 -0.96
C LEU A 75 4.57 6.87 0.55
N LEU A 76 3.44 6.90 1.26
CA LEU A 76 3.42 6.95 2.71
C LEU A 76 4.09 5.71 3.30
N TYR A 77 3.77 4.53 2.80
CA TYR A 77 4.39 3.26 3.18
C TYR A 77 5.91 3.28 3.00
N ALA A 78 6.38 3.71 1.83
CA ALA A 78 7.81 3.81 1.53
C ALA A 78 8.51 4.81 2.47
N VAL A 79 7.99 6.03 2.60
CA VAL A 79 8.62 7.07 3.44
C VAL A 79 8.68 6.63 4.91
N VAL A 80 7.58 6.12 5.47
CA VAL A 80 7.53 5.73 6.88
C VAL A 80 8.50 4.59 7.18
N GLY A 81 8.54 3.55 6.33
CA GLY A 81 9.45 2.44 6.54
C GLY A 81 10.92 2.84 6.30
N SER A 82 11.19 3.72 5.33
CA SER A 82 12.53 4.21 5.06
C SER A 82 13.06 5.16 6.14
N LEU A 83 12.17 5.87 6.86
CA LEU A 83 12.54 6.65 8.05
C LEU A 83 12.85 5.79 9.29
N GLY A 84 12.73 4.45 9.19
CA GLY A 84 13.13 3.52 10.24
C GLY A 84 11.98 2.82 10.97
N ALA A 85 10.74 2.99 10.51
CA ALA A 85 9.63 2.21 11.06
C ALA A 85 9.74 0.73 10.58
N PRO A 86 9.62 -0.27 11.48
CA PRO A 86 9.74 -1.69 11.14
C PRO A 86 8.46 -2.24 10.49
N ILE A 87 8.06 -1.63 9.37
CA ILE A 87 6.80 -1.93 8.66
C ILE A 87 7.03 -2.68 7.34
N PHE A 88 8.29 -2.85 6.93
CA PHE A 88 8.63 -3.72 5.82
C PHE A 88 8.56 -5.18 6.26
N ARG A 89 8.76 -6.09 5.30
CA ARG A 89 8.70 -7.54 5.54
C ARG A 89 9.55 -7.94 6.73
N LEU A 90 9.05 -8.85 7.58
CA LEU A 90 9.77 -9.36 8.75
C LEU A 90 10.32 -8.26 9.69
N GLY A 91 9.63 -7.11 9.78
CA GLY A 91 10.04 -5.98 10.61
C GLY A 91 11.25 -5.18 10.08
N ASP A 92 11.61 -5.34 8.80
CA ASP A 92 12.70 -4.58 8.18
C ASP A 92 12.36 -3.08 8.04
N SER A 93 13.38 -2.24 7.87
CA SER A 93 13.24 -0.79 7.74
C SER A 93 14.46 -0.14 7.05
N GLY A 94 14.33 1.13 6.65
CA GLY A 94 15.42 1.90 6.06
C GLY A 94 15.59 1.74 4.55
N PHE A 95 16.60 2.43 4.00
CA PHE A 95 16.85 2.55 2.57
C PHE A 95 17.73 1.43 1.98
N GLY A 96 18.07 0.38 2.75
CA GLY A 96 19.29 -0.43 2.53
C GLY A 96 19.13 -1.94 2.29
N GLY A 97 17.94 -2.44 1.95
CA GLY A 97 17.71 -3.89 1.76
C GLY A 97 17.77 -4.35 0.30
N ALA A 98 18.20 -5.60 0.06
CA ALA A 98 18.18 -6.23 -1.28
C ALA A 98 16.77 -6.22 -1.92
N THR A 99 15.73 -6.10 -1.11
CA THR A 99 14.32 -6.05 -1.55
C THR A 99 13.76 -4.63 -1.65
N TYR A 100 14.55 -3.58 -1.40
CA TYR A 100 14.07 -2.20 -1.40
C TYR A 100 13.58 -1.76 -2.80
N GLY A 101 14.13 -2.33 -3.87
CA GLY A 101 13.67 -2.10 -5.24
C GLY A 101 12.18 -2.43 -5.46
N TYR A 102 11.65 -3.43 -4.74
CA TYR A 102 10.21 -3.74 -4.79
C TYR A 102 9.38 -2.62 -4.18
N ILE A 103 9.83 -2.03 -3.07
CA ILE A 103 9.13 -0.91 -2.40
C ILE A 103 9.01 0.29 -3.33
N VAL A 104 10.07 0.60 -4.09
CA VAL A 104 10.04 1.68 -5.09
C VAL A 104 9.06 1.36 -6.21
N SER A 105 9.00 0.11 -6.68
CA SER A 105 8.06 -0.29 -7.74
C SER A 105 6.59 -0.17 -7.34
N PHE A 106 6.27 -0.32 -6.05
CA PHE A 106 4.88 -0.22 -5.56
C PHE A 106 4.27 1.16 -5.75
N ILE A 107 5.09 2.22 -5.84
CA ILE A 107 4.59 3.57 -6.10
C ILE A 107 3.94 3.67 -7.49
N VAL A 108 4.38 2.84 -8.43
CA VAL A 108 3.95 2.86 -9.84
C VAL A 108 2.99 1.71 -10.18
N ALA A 109 2.78 0.77 -9.24
CA ALA A 109 1.91 -0.39 -9.39
C ALA A 109 0.42 -0.02 -9.39
#